data_AF-A0A6L8C6G3-F1
#
_entry.id   AF-A0A6L8C6G3-F1
#
_cell.length_a   1.000
_cell.length_b   1.000
_cell.length_c   1.000
_cell.angle_alpha   90.00
_cell.angle_beta   90.00
_cell.angle_gamma   90.00
#
_symmetry.space_group_name_H-M   'P 1'
#
loop_
_entity.id
_entity.type
_entity.pdbx_description
1 polymer ?
#
loop_
_entity_poly.entity_id
_entity_poly.type
_entity_poly.pdbx_seq_one_letter_code
_entity_poly.pdbx_strand_id
1 'polypeptide(L)'
;MVENEVQYIPVEQFRQMVPPILGLEIRRLSRWIATQDADSDLRNQVVKVRYELSRFITCMEESNDLSSCEPFLDAALLNAAMLGDRSEMDYVIDRLRYVRDRIPYTY
;
A
#
# COMPACT_ATOMS: atom_id res chain seq x y z
N MET A 1 2.12 20.60 24.97
CA MET A 1 1.51 19.38 24.39
C MET A 1 0.88 19.82 23.09
N VAL A 2 1.35 19.32 21.95
CA VAL A 2 0.70 19.62 20.67
C VAL A 2 -0.57 18.78 20.68
N GLU A 3 -1.74 19.43 20.75
CA GLU A 3 -3.02 18.76 20.50
C GLU A 3 -2.95 18.26 19.04
N ASN A 4 -2.69 16.97 18.86
CA ASN A 4 -2.81 16.34 17.56
C ASN A 4 -4.31 16.28 17.25
N GLU A 5 -4.85 17.36 16.70
CA GLU A 5 -6.19 17.37 16.12
C GLU A 5 -6.22 16.28 15.04
N VAL A 6 -7.04 15.26 15.27
CA VAL A 6 -7.28 14.21 14.29
C VAL A 6 -7.97 14.86 13.10
N GLN A 7 -7.20 15.08 12.03
CA GLN A 7 -7.75 15.66 10.81
C GLN A 7 -8.50 14.57 10.04
N TYR A 8 -9.83 14.66 10.02
CA TYR A 8 -10.67 13.83 9.16
C TYR A 8 -10.65 14.37 7.73
N ILE A 9 -10.72 13.49 6.73
CA ILE A 9 -10.75 13.87 5.30
C ILE A 9 -11.94 13.22 4.58
N PRO A 10 -12.58 13.88 3.60
CA PRO A 10 -13.60 13.26 2.78
C PRO A 10 -13.05 12.02 2.06
N VAL A 11 -13.87 10.98 1.93
CA VAL A 11 -13.52 9.76 1.16
C VAL A 11 -13.07 10.11 -0.26
N GLU A 12 -13.69 11.09 -0.92
CA GLU A 12 -13.29 11.52 -2.27
C GLU A 12 -11.87 12.10 -2.29
N GLN A 13 -11.50 12.87 -1.27
CA GLN A 13 -10.15 13.42 -1.16
C GLN A 13 -9.14 12.30 -0.92
N PHE A 14 -9.46 11.32 -0.07
CA PHE A 14 -8.62 10.14 0.13
C PHE A 14 -8.42 9.36 -1.18
N ARG A 15 -9.49 9.14 -1.94
CA ARG A 15 -9.45 8.48 -3.27
C ARG A 15 -8.62 9.24 -4.30
N GLN A 16 -8.50 10.56 -4.20
CA GLN A 16 -7.62 11.34 -5.08
C GLN A 16 -6.14 11.27 -4.66
N MET A 17 -5.88 11.20 -3.35
CA MET A 17 -4.52 11.26 -2.80
C MET A 17 -3.77 9.92 -2.84
N VAL A 18 -4.47 8.81 -2.59
CA VAL A 18 -3.83 7.51 -2.35
C VAL A 18 -3.33 6.81 -3.62
N PRO A 19 -4.06 6.76 -4.74
CA PRO A 19 -3.58 6.08 -5.94
C PRO A 19 -2.24 6.61 -6.47
N PRO A 20 -1.96 7.93 -6.48
CA PRO A 20 -0.62 8.44 -6.81
C PRO A 20 0.49 7.95 -5.87
N ILE A 21 0.23 7.93 -4.54
CA ILE A 21 1.20 7.46 -3.54
C ILE A 21 1.53 5.99 -3.78
N LEU A 22 0.51 5.15 -3.91
CA LEU A 22 0.70 3.72 -4.14
C LEU A 22 1.22 3.42 -5.54
N GLY A 23 0.89 4.23 -6.54
CA GLY A 23 1.42 4.14 -7.89
C GLY A 23 2.94 4.32 -7.94
N LEU A 24 3.52 5.19 -7.11
CA LEU A 24 4.97 5.32 -6.97
C LEU A 24 5.61 4.05 -6.40
N GLU A 25 4.99 3.45 -5.38
CA GLU A 25 5.51 2.22 -4.79
C GLU A 25 5.34 1.02 -5.72
N ILE A 26 4.24 0.91 -6.46
CA ILE A 26 4.06 -0.10 -7.51
C ILE A 26 5.16 0.00 -8.58
N ARG A 27 5.53 1.22 -9.00
CA ARG A 27 6.66 1.43 -9.93
C ARG A 27 7.99 1.03 -9.30
N ARG A 28 8.23 1.36 -8.03
CA ARG A 28 9.42 0.94 -7.28
C ARG A 28 9.54 -0.58 -7.23
N LEU A 29 8.48 -1.27 -6.81
CA LEU A 29 8.41 -2.73 -6.78
C LEU A 29 8.63 -3.33 -8.17
N SER A 30 8.09 -2.71 -9.23
CA SER A 30 8.28 -3.20 -10.60
C SER A 30 9.73 -3.10 -11.07
N ARG A 31 10.43 -2.01 -10.74
CA ARG A 31 11.87 -1.91 -11.00
C ARG A 31 12.66 -2.95 -10.22
N TRP A 32 12.29 -3.19 -8.96
CA TRP A 32 12.95 -4.19 -8.15
C TRP A 32 12.73 -5.61 -8.68
N ILE A 33 11.51 -5.97 -9.08
CA ILE A 33 11.20 -7.26 -9.74
C ILE A 33 12.08 -7.48 -10.97
N ALA A 34 12.33 -6.43 -11.76
CA ALA A 34 13.14 -6.51 -12.97
C ALA A 34 14.63 -6.79 -12.70
N THR A 35 15.12 -6.56 -11.49
CA THR A 35 16.51 -6.87 -11.09
C THR A 35 16.68 -8.23 -10.44
N GLN A 36 15.59 -8.97 -10.19
CA GLN A 36 15.63 -10.28 -9.55
C GLN A 36 15.51 -11.42 -10.58
N ASP A 37 16.19 -12.52 -10.29
CA ASP A 37 16.07 -13.77 -11.05
C ASP A 37 14.62 -14.26 -11.10
N ALA A 38 14.22 -14.85 -12.23
CA ALA A 38 12.85 -15.26 -12.48
C ALA A 38 12.30 -16.25 -11.44
N ASP A 39 13.16 -17.16 -10.98
CA ASP A 39 12.81 -18.23 -10.03
C ASP A 39 13.06 -17.85 -8.56
N SER A 40 13.39 -16.59 -8.29
CA SER A 40 13.64 -16.11 -6.93
C SER A 40 12.34 -16.04 -6.11
N ASP A 41 12.32 -16.68 -4.94
CA ASP A 41 11.23 -16.57 -3.97
C ASP A 41 10.95 -15.11 -3.59
N LEU A 42 12.01 -14.31 -3.52
CA LEU A 42 11.93 -12.87 -3.28
C LEU A 42 11.13 -12.20 -4.39
N ARG A 43 11.45 -12.47 -5.66
CA ARG A 43 10.71 -11.92 -6.80
C ARG A 43 9.23 -12.26 -6.70
N ASN A 44 8.89 -13.51 -6.40
CA ASN A 44 7.52 -13.97 -6.26
C ASN A 44 6.78 -13.21 -5.14
N GLN A 45 7.44 -12.97 -4.02
CA GLN A 45 6.85 -12.25 -2.91
C GLN A 45 6.65 -10.76 -3.21
N VAL A 46 7.58 -10.12 -3.91
CA VAL A 46 7.42 -8.73 -4.38
C VAL A 46 6.30 -8.59 -5.40
N VAL A 47 6.15 -9.57 -6.29
CA VAL A 47 5.02 -9.65 -7.22
C VAL A 47 3.69 -9.72 -6.47
N LYS A 48 3.61 -10.50 -5.38
CA LYS A 48 2.42 -10.57 -4.52
C LYS A 48 2.10 -9.22 -3.87
N VAL A 49 3.09 -8.54 -3.29
CA VAL A 49 2.91 -7.19 -2.72
C VAL A 49 2.31 -6.26 -3.79
N ARG A 50 2.94 -6.21 -4.97
CA ARG A 50 2.47 -5.36 -6.07
C ARG A 50 1.04 -5.70 -6.49
N TYR A 51 0.71 -6.99 -6.59
CA TYR A 51 -0.60 -7.46 -6.98
C TYR A 51 -1.69 -7.01 -5.98
N GLU A 52 -1.45 -7.19 -4.68
CA GLU A 52 -2.41 -6.76 -3.65
C GLU A 52 -2.59 -5.24 -3.63
N LEU A 53 -1.53 -4.45 -3.88
CA LEU A 53 -1.67 -3.00 -4.04
C LEU A 53 -2.51 -2.60 -5.25
N SER A 54 -2.37 -3.30 -6.37
CA SER A 54 -3.24 -3.08 -7.53
C SER A 54 -4.69 -3.40 -7.20
N ARG A 55 -4.97 -4.50 -6.48
CA ARG A 55 -6.34 -4.84 -6.03
C ARG A 55 -6.92 -3.81 -5.08
N PHE A 56 -6.10 -3.29 -4.17
CA PHE A 56 -6.52 -2.23 -3.26
C PHE A 56 -6.95 -0.97 -4.03
N ILE A 57 -6.14 -0.52 -5.01
CA ILE A 57 -6.48 0.63 -5.86
C ILE A 57 -7.77 0.38 -6.64
N THR A 58 -7.89 -0.77 -7.32
CA THR A 58 -9.11 -1.12 -8.06
C THR A 58 -10.33 -1.15 -7.14
N CYS A 59 -10.22 -1.75 -5.95
CA CYS A 59 -11.30 -1.77 -4.97
C CYS A 59 -11.70 -0.35 -4.54
N MET A 60 -10.73 0.54 -4.30
CA MET A 60 -11.01 1.94 -3.92
C MET A 60 -11.76 2.72 -5.00
N GLU A 61 -11.47 2.43 -6.26
CA GLU A 61 -12.11 3.06 -7.42
C GLU A 61 -13.55 2.57 -7.62
N GLU A 62 -13.83 1.31 -7.26
CA GLU A 62 -15.12 0.66 -7.51
C GLU A 62 -16.06 0.63 -6.29
N SER A 63 -15.51 0.56 -5.08
CA SER A 63 -16.27 0.40 -3.84
C SER A 63 -16.61 1.74 -3.20
N ASN A 64 -17.85 1.89 -2.72
CA ASN A 64 -18.27 3.01 -1.89
C ASN A 64 -17.76 2.91 -0.44
N ASP A 65 -17.43 1.71 0.02
CA ASP A 65 -16.93 1.43 1.38
C ASP A 65 -15.43 1.11 1.33
N LEU A 66 -14.60 1.98 1.88
CA LEU A 66 -13.14 1.78 1.92
C LEU A 66 -12.75 0.59 2.82
N SER A 67 -13.57 0.28 3.82
CA SER A 67 -13.33 -0.83 4.76
C SER A 67 -13.29 -2.18 4.05
N SER A 68 -14.05 -2.32 2.96
CA SER A 68 -14.02 -3.54 2.14
C SER A 68 -12.70 -3.72 1.38
N CYS A 69 -11.93 -2.65 1.22
CA CYS A 69 -10.64 -2.65 0.51
C CYS A 69 -9.45 -2.89 1.45
N GLU A 70 -9.56 -2.56 2.73
CA GLU A 70 -8.52 -2.75 3.75
C GLU A 70 -7.81 -4.11 3.70
N PRO A 71 -8.51 -5.26 3.49
CA PRO A 71 -7.85 -6.56 3.46
C PRO A 71 -6.75 -6.68 2.38
N PHE A 72 -6.87 -5.97 1.26
CA PHE A 72 -5.84 -5.97 0.21
C PHE A 72 -4.59 -5.21 0.67
N LEU A 73 -4.76 -4.10 1.39
CA LEU A 73 -3.64 -3.33 1.92
C LEU A 73 -2.95 -4.08 3.07
N ASP A 74 -3.71 -4.74 3.95
CA ASP A 74 -3.17 -5.59 5.01
C ASP A 74 -2.41 -6.80 4.44
N ALA A 75 -2.93 -7.41 3.36
CA ALA A 75 -2.22 -8.48 2.67
C ALA A 75 -0.91 -7.99 2.03
N ALA A 76 -0.90 -6.80 1.43
CA ALA A 76 0.32 -6.19 0.89
C ALA A 76 1.36 -5.92 2.00
N LEU A 77 0.92 -5.37 3.13
CA LEU A 77 1.77 -5.13 4.32
C LEU A 77 2.37 -6.42 4.87
N LEU A 78 1.57 -7.48 5.02
CA LEU A 78 2.04 -8.77 5.50
C LEU A 78 3.10 -9.36 4.57
N ASN A 79 2.84 -9.38 3.26
CA ASN A 79 3.80 -9.89 2.28
C ASN A 79 5.08 -9.05 2.26
N ALA A 80 4.97 -7.72 2.43
CA ALA A 80 6.13 -6.84 2.48
C ALA A 80 6.98 -7.08 3.73
N ALA A 81 6.34 -7.23 4.90
CA ALA A 81 7.02 -7.51 6.17
C ALA A 81 7.79 -8.84 6.17
N MET A 82 7.31 -9.83 5.41
CA MET A 82 7.99 -11.13 5.26
C MET A 82 9.28 -11.06 4.43
N LEU A 83 9.51 -9.98 3.65
CA LEU A 83 10.71 -9.82 2.82
C LEU A 83 11.99 -9.55 3.65
N GLY A 84 11.85 -9.35 4.96
CA GLY A 84 12.94 -9.12 5.90
C GLY A 84 13.53 -7.72 5.82
N ASP A 85 14.67 -7.53 6.50
CA ASP A 85 15.36 -6.24 6.61
C ASP A 85 15.96 -5.83 5.26
N ARG A 86 15.23 -4.96 4.56
CA ARG A 86 15.61 -4.38 3.27
C ARG A 86 15.17 -2.93 3.31
N SER A 87 16.12 -2.01 3.30
CA SER A 87 15.86 -0.57 3.37
C SER A 87 14.87 -0.04 2.32
N GLU A 88 14.83 -0.65 1.13
CA GLU A 88 13.84 -0.31 0.10
C GLU A 88 12.42 -0.75 0.48
N MET A 89 12.26 -1.85 1.21
CA MET A 89 10.98 -2.34 1.72
C MET A 89 10.49 -1.62 2.95
N ASP A 90 11.37 -1.16 3.83
CA ASP A 90 10.96 -0.32 4.96
C ASP A 90 10.24 0.92 4.47
N TYR A 91 10.76 1.56 3.41
CA TYR A 91 10.10 2.71 2.81
C TYR A 91 8.72 2.38 2.24
N VAL A 92 8.57 1.24 1.54
CA VAL A 92 7.26 0.82 1.03
C VAL A 92 6.31 0.55 2.19
N ILE A 93 6.74 -0.21 3.20
CA ILE A 93 5.95 -0.55 4.39
C ILE A 93 5.48 0.72 5.10
N ASP A 94 6.34 1.71 5.29
CA ASP A 94 5.98 2.98 5.93
C ASP A 94 4.90 3.74 5.14
N ARG A 95 4.98 3.73 3.80
CA ARG A 95 3.94 4.33 2.95
C ARG A 95 2.63 3.56 3.01
N LEU A 96 2.68 2.23 3.03
CA LEU A 96 1.49 1.40 3.17
C LEU A 96 0.82 1.58 4.53
N ARG A 97 1.61 1.64 5.61
CA ARG A 97 1.13 1.94 6.97
C ARG A 97 0.47 3.31 7.03
N TYR A 98 1.11 4.33 6.46
CA TYR A 98 0.53 5.66 6.38
C TYR A 98 -0.86 5.66 5.72
N VAL A 99 -1.04 4.96 4.61
CA VAL A 99 -2.34 4.85 3.93
C VAL A 99 -3.34 4.10 4.82
N ARG A 100 -2.94 2.94 5.35
CA ARG A 100 -3.77 2.07 6.18
C ARG A 100 -4.27 2.76 7.43
N ASP A 101 -3.38 3.43 8.15
CA ASP A 101 -3.70 4.16 9.37
C ASP A 101 -4.59 5.38 9.10
N ARG A 102 -4.73 5.82 7.83
CA ARG A 102 -5.58 6.94 7.47
C ARG A 102 -7.02 6.57 7.13
N ILE A 103 -7.30 5.31 6.78
CA ILE A 103 -8.63 4.83 6.39
C ILE A 103 -9.68 5.10 7.50
N PRO A 104 -9.42 4.82 8.79
CA PRO A 104 -10.39 5.09 9.87
C PRO A 104 -10.73 6.57 10.07
N TYR A 105 -9.97 7.48 9.45
CA TYR A 105 -10.16 8.93 9.54
C TYR A 105 -10.77 9.52 8.27
N THR A 106 -11.39 8.69 7.42
CA THR A 106 -12.21 9.15 6.29
C THR A 106 -13.69 9.23 6.67
N TYR A 107 -14.44 10.16 6.07
CA TYR A 107 -15.89 10.32 6.26
C TYR A 107 -16.64 10.57 4.96
#